data_AF-A0A356B334-F1
#
_entry.id   AF-A0A356B334-F1
#
_cell.length_a   1.000
_cell.length_b   1.000
_cell.length_c   1.000
_cell.angle_alpha   90.00
_cell.angle_beta   90.00
_cell.angle_gamma   90.00
#
_symmetry.space_group_name_H-M   'P 1'
#
loop_
_entity.id
_entity.type
_entity.pdbx_description
1 polymer ?
#
loop_
_entity_poly.entity_id
_entity_poly.type
_entity_poly.pdbx_seq_one_letter_code
_entity_poly.pdbx_strand_id
1 'polypeptide(L)'
;MNIREKYEQFELEYLSENASKAILSKGRKVQEQKCEIRTDFQRDRDRILHSKAFRRLKHKTQVFLSPEGDHYRTRLTHTLEVSQISRTIARSLNLNEDLTEAIALGHDLGHTPFGHTGERILNKLYNGFKHNEQSLRVVDFLEIRNDKPGLNLTYEVRDGILNHPLGCEPSTLEGQIVSISDRIAYI
;
A
#
# COMPACT_ATOMS: atom_id res chain seq x y z
N MET A 1 -5.00 4.04 -29.73
CA MET A 1 -4.22 3.95 -28.48
C MET A 1 -4.67 5.05 -27.53
N ASN A 2 -5.35 4.69 -26.43
CA ASN A 2 -5.77 5.64 -25.40
C ASN A 2 -4.59 6.03 -24.48
N ILE A 3 -4.83 6.91 -23.49
CA ILE A 3 -3.77 7.41 -22.60
C ILE A 3 -3.22 6.31 -21.70
N ARG A 4 -4.08 5.44 -21.15
CA ARG A 4 -3.65 4.26 -20.37
C ARG A 4 -2.68 3.40 -21.18
N GLU A 5 -3.04 3.07 -22.41
CA GLU A 5 -2.22 2.23 -23.29
C GLU A 5 -0.85 2.85 -23.60
N LYS A 6 -0.76 4.18 -23.66
CA LYS A 6 0.52 4.88 -23.78
C LYS A 6 1.41 4.68 -22.55
N TYR A 7 0.84 4.76 -21.34
CA TYR A 7 1.58 4.45 -20.11
C TYR A 7 1.99 2.99 -20.04
N GLU A 8 1.08 2.07 -20.34
CA GLU A 8 1.36 0.62 -20.38
C GLU A 8 2.49 0.29 -21.38
N GLN A 9 2.54 0.97 -22.53
CA GLN A 9 3.62 0.82 -23.51
C GLN A 9 4.94 1.42 -23.02
N PHE A 10 4.90 2.58 -22.37
CA PHE A 10 6.09 3.18 -21.75
C PHE A 10 6.68 2.26 -20.68
N GLU A 11 5.84 1.64 -19.86
CA GLU A 11 6.28 0.68 -18.84
C GLU A 11 7.01 -0.54 -19.46
N LEU A 12 6.55 -1.01 -20.62
CA LEU A 12 7.19 -2.12 -21.34
C LEU A 12 8.57 -1.75 -21.90
N GLU A 13 8.73 -0.52 -22.36
CA GLU A 13 9.93 -0.07 -23.07
C GLU A 13 11.03 0.45 -22.13
N TYR A 14 10.64 1.11 -21.03
CA TYR A 14 11.59 1.88 -20.19
C TYR A 14 11.78 1.34 -18.77
N LEU A 15 10.86 0.53 -18.24
CA LEU A 15 11.08 -0.09 -16.93
C LEU A 15 11.98 -1.31 -17.05
N SER A 16 12.67 -1.62 -15.95
CA SER A 16 13.49 -2.82 -15.81
C SER A 16 12.71 -4.09 -16.17
N GLU A 17 13.41 -5.12 -16.65
CA GLU A 17 12.81 -6.43 -16.91
C GLU A 17 12.14 -7.01 -15.65
N ASN A 18 12.75 -6.76 -14.49
CA ASN A 18 12.25 -7.19 -13.18
C ASN A 18 11.14 -6.30 -12.61
N ALA A 19 10.80 -5.19 -13.27
CA ALA A 19 9.72 -4.31 -12.84
C ALA A 19 8.35 -4.92 -13.17
N SER A 20 7.41 -4.77 -12.24
CA SER A 20 6.02 -5.15 -12.46
C SER A 20 5.36 -4.17 -13.42
N LYS A 21 4.78 -4.69 -14.51
CA LYS A 21 4.15 -3.86 -15.55
C LYS A 21 2.64 -3.96 -15.42
N ALA A 22 1.93 -2.84 -15.43
CA ALA A 22 0.49 -2.81 -15.22
C ALA A 22 -0.27 -3.64 -16.27
N ILE A 23 0.24 -3.67 -17.51
CA ILE A 23 -0.33 -4.48 -18.59
C ILE A 23 -0.22 -6.00 -18.35
N LEU A 24 0.77 -6.42 -17.55
CA LEU A 24 1.03 -7.83 -17.19
C LEU A 24 0.46 -8.20 -15.80
N SER A 25 -0.35 -7.31 -15.19
CA SER A 25 -0.96 -7.57 -13.89
C SER A 25 -1.81 -8.84 -13.92
N LYS A 26 -1.79 -9.61 -12.83
CA LYS A 26 -2.72 -10.74 -12.60
C LYS A 26 -4.17 -10.27 -12.41
N GLY A 27 -4.39 -8.96 -12.39
CA GLY A 27 -5.71 -8.35 -12.40
C GLY A 27 -6.36 -8.27 -11.03
N ARG A 28 -7.69 -8.10 -11.05
CA ARG A 28 -8.53 -7.83 -9.88
C ARG A 28 -9.44 -9.03 -9.60
N LYS A 29 -9.87 -9.20 -8.35
CA LYS A 29 -10.84 -10.26 -7.98
C LYS A 29 -12.16 -10.15 -8.74
N VAL A 30 -12.67 -8.92 -8.86
CA VAL A 30 -13.88 -8.64 -9.66
C VAL A 30 -13.45 -7.90 -10.91
N GLN A 31 -13.75 -8.49 -12.07
CA GLN A 31 -13.41 -7.88 -13.35
C GLN A 31 -14.19 -6.57 -13.53
N GLU A 32 -13.50 -5.55 -14.04
CA GLU A 32 -14.05 -4.23 -14.31
C GLU A 32 -13.39 -3.68 -15.57
N GLN A 33 -14.10 -2.79 -16.27
CA GLN A 33 -13.55 -2.13 -17.45
C GLN A 33 -12.28 -1.36 -17.06
N LYS A 34 -11.24 -1.47 -17.88
CA LYS A 34 -10.02 -0.67 -17.73
C LYS A 34 -10.33 0.80 -17.97
N CYS A 35 -9.69 1.69 -17.20
CA CYS A 35 -9.80 3.13 -17.40
C CYS A 35 -9.09 3.53 -18.71
N GLU A 36 -9.60 4.54 -19.42
CA GLU A 36 -8.95 5.04 -20.65
C GLU A 36 -7.71 5.91 -20.39
N ILE A 37 -7.54 6.37 -19.14
CA ILE A 37 -6.51 7.34 -18.75
C ILE A 37 -5.47 6.72 -17.81
N ARG A 38 -5.91 6.03 -16.76
CA ARG A 38 -5.04 5.54 -15.68
C ARG A 38 -4.73 4.06 -15.81
N THR A 39 -3.48 3.67 -15.55
CA THR A 39 -3.07 2.26 -15.39
C THR A 39 -3.75 1.64 -14.17
N ASP A 40 -3.74 0.31 -14.07
CA ASP A 40 -4.40 -0.36 -12.95
C ASP A 40 -3.76 -0.03 -11.59
N PHE A 41 -2.44 0.19 -11.55
CA PHE A 41 -1.73 0.60 -10.33
C PHE A 41 -2.04 2.05 -9.93
N GLN A 42 -2.14 2.98 -10.90
CA GLN A 42 -2.60 4.35 -10.65
C GLN A 42 -4.01 4.38 -10.06
N ARG A 43 -4.91 3.55 -10.59
CA ARG A 43 -6.29 3.44 -10.05
C ARG A 43 -6.29 2.92 -8.62
N ASP A 44 -5.40 2.00 -8.29
CA ASP A 44 -5.29 1.42 -6.95
C ASP A 44 -4.78 2.42 -5.93
N ARG A 45 -3.72 3.15 -6.29
CA ARG A 45 -3.23 4.28 -5.50
C ARG A 45 -4.37 5.24 -5.17
N ASP A 46 -5.11 5.68 -6.19
CA ASP A 46 -6.17 6.67 -6.01
C ASP A 46 -7.31 6.11 -5.13
N ARG A 47 -7.67 4.83 -5.30
CA ARG A 47 -8.68 4.16 -4.45
C ARG A 47 -8.26 4.12 -2.98
N ILE A 48 -6.99 3.79 -2.71
CA ILE A 48 -6.45 3.77 -1.36
C ILE A 48 -6.47 5.18 -0.77
N LEU A 49 -5.94 6.16 -1.50
CA LEU A 49 -5.83 7.56 -1.06
C LEU A 49 -7.20 8.17 -0.69
N HIS A 50 -8.26 7.84 -1.45
CA HIS A 50 -9.61 8.32 -1.18
C HIS A 50 -10.41 7.48 -0.17
N SER A 51 -9.86 6.37 0.33
CA SER A 51 -10.54 5.49 1.29
C SER A 51 -10.74 6.14 2.66
N LYS A 52 -11.76 5.70 3.40
CA LYS A 52 -11.97 6.20 4.77
C LYS A 52 -10.86 5.72 5.69
N ALA A 53 -10.38 4.49 5.52
CA ALA A 53 -9.27 3.92 6.27
C ALA A 53 -7.98 4.76 6.16
N PHE A 54 -7.61 5.21 4.96
CA PHE A 54 -6.44 6.06 4.77
C PHE A 54 -6.59 7.40 5.49
N ARG A 55 -7.77 8.05 5.39
CA ARG A 55 -8.04 9.30 6.12
C ARG A 55 -7.93 9.14 7.64
N ARG A 56 -8.31 7.97 8.18
CA ARG A 56 -8.20 7.69 9.62
C ARG A 56 -6.75 7.58 10.11
N LEU A 57 -5.76 7.35 9.23
CA LEU A 57 -4.34 7.33 9.60
C LEU A 57 -3.88 8.67 10.20
N LYS A 58 -4.50 9.78 9.80
CA LYS A 58 -4.27 11.11 10.39
C LYS A 58 -4.48 11.14 11.91
N HIS A 59 -5.41 10.33 12.40
CA HIS A 59 -5.81 10.30 13.80
C HIS A 59 -5.23 9.12 14.59
N LYS A 60 -4.31 8.36 13.99
CA LYS A 60 -3.58 7.29 14.65
C LYS A 60 -2.14 7.73 14.87
N THR A 61 -1.69 7.72 16.12
CA THR A 61 -0.29 8.02 16.45
C THR A 61 0.62 6.89 15.99
N GLN A 62 1.80 7.25 15.49
CA GLN A 62 2.92 6.33 15.44
C GLN A 62 3.57 6.34 16.83
N VAL A 63 4.02 5.17 17.31
CA VAL A 63 4.37 4.94 18.73
C VAL A 63 5.42 5.95 19.24
N PHE A 64 4.99 6.98 19.98
CA PHE A 64 5.81 7.73 20.93
C PHE A 64 4.95 8.26 22.09
N LEU A 65 5.35 7.90 23.32
CA LEU A 65 4.95 8.48 24.60
C LEU A 65 6.06 9.44 25.07
N SER A 66 6.51 10.37 24.22
CA SER A 66 7.40 11.45 24.63
C SER A 66 6.69 12.79 24.37
N PRO A 67 6.03 13.38 25.37
CA PRO A 67 5.20 14.58 25.19
C PRO A 67 5.99 15.90 25.15
N GLU A 68 7.29 15.87 24.88
CA GLU A 68 8.10 17.09 24.78
C GLU A 68 8.19 17.57 23.33
N GLY A 69 7.14 18.25 22.86
CA GLY A 69 7.12 19.00 21.60
C GLY A 69 5.83 18.87 20.77
N ASP A 70 5.62 19.80 19.85
CA ASP A 70 4.39 19.94 19.05
C ASP A 70 4.38 19.09 17.74
N HIS A 71 5.40 18.27 17.51
CA HIS A 71 5.64 17.56 16.24
C HIS A 71 5.48 16.04 16.33
N TYR A 72 4.29 15.57 16.73
CA TYR A 72 4.00 14.14 16.80
C TYR A 72 3.88 13.51 15.41
N ARG A 73 4.62 12.41 15.16
CA ARG A 73 4.39 11.57 13.98
C ARG A 73 3.09 10.79 14.11
N THR A 74 2.27 10.88 13.06
CA THR A 74 1.07 10.05 12.88
C THR A 74 1.39 8.88 11.95
N ARG A 75 0.50 7.90 11.88
CA ARG A 75 0.59 6.84 10.86
C ARG A 75 0.49 7.39 9.44
N LEU A 76 -0.23 8.50 9.25
CA LEU A 76 -0.27 9.17 7.96
C LEU A 76 1.09 9.73 7.58
N THR A 77 1.78 10.44 8.49
CA THR A 77 3.11 10.99 8.19
C THR A 77 4.13 9.86 7.97
N HIS A 78 4.08 8.79 8.77
CA HIS A 78 4.88 7.58 8.54
C HIS A 78 4.63 6.99 7.15
N THR A 79 3.37 6.78 6.78
CA THR A 79 2.99 6.24 5.47
C THR A 79 3.50 7.10 4.30
N LEU A 80 3.50 8.43 4.47
CA LEU A 80 4.05 9.36 3.47
C LEU A 80 5.58 9.30 3.40
N GLU A 81 6.27 9.15 4.52
CA GLU A 81 7.74 8.93 4.58
C GLU A 81 8.11 7.62 3.87
N VAL A 82 7.42 6.52 4.19
CA VAL A 82 7.60 5.22 3.53
C VAL A 82 7.38 5.34 2.02
N SER A 83 6.28 5.97 1.60
CA SER A 83 5.97 6.19 0.18
C SER A 83 7.06 6.98 -0.54
N GLN A 84 7.56 8.06 0.07
CA GLN A 84 8.61 8.89 -0.52
C GLN A 84 9.94 8.13 -0.67
N ILE A 85 10.36 7.41 0.36
CA ILE A 85 11.59 6.61 0.34
C ILE A 85 11.45 5.48 -0.69
N SER A 86 10.36 4.74 -0.66
CA SER A 86 10.15 3.60 -1.56
C SER A 86 10.10 4.02 -3.02
N ARG A 87 9.43 5.14 -3.34
CA ARG A 87 9.38 5.68 -4.70
C ARG A 87 10.75 6.15 -5.18
N THR A 88 11.58 6.70 -4.28
CA THR A 88 12.95 7.11 -4.62
C THR A 88 13.81 5.91 -5.01
N ILE A 89 13.72 4.82 -4.25
CA ILE A 89 14.43 3.56 -4.56
C ILE A 89 13.90 2.95 -5.86
N ALA A 90 12.57 2.83 -6.00
CA ALA A 90 11.93 2.27 -7.20
C ALA A 90 12.35 3.02 -8.46
N ARG A 91 12.31 4.37 -8.45
CA ARG A 91 12.75 5.19 -9.58
C ARG A 91 14.22 5.00 -9.91
N SER A 92 15.07 4.87 -8.89
CA SER A 92 16.51 4.67 -9.09
C SER A 92 16.84 3.31 -9.73
N LEU A 93 15.94 2.33 -9.58
CA LEU A 93 16.06 0.98 -10.12
C LEU A 93 15.20 0.75 -11.38
N ASN A 94 14.57 1.81 -11.90
CA ASN A 94 13.60 1.73 -13.01
C ASN A 94 12.48 0.71 -12.76
N LEU A 95 11.97 0.63 -11.54
CA LEU A 95 10.81 -0.18 -11.14
C LEU A 95 9.51 0.62 -11.22
N ASN A 96 8.37 -0.04 -11.04
CA ASN A 96 7.07 0.62 -11.17
C ASN A 96 6.75 1.50 -9.95
N GLU A 97 6.86 2.82 -10.15
CA GLU A 97 6.65 3.81 -9.11
C GLU A 97 5.19 3.86 -8.61
N ASP A 98 4.21 3.70 -9.51
CA ASP A 98 2.78 3.72 -9.16
C ASP A 98 2.38 2.48 -8.33
N LEU A 99 2.92 1.30 -8.66
CA LEU A 99 2.73 0.09 -7.84
C LEU A 99 3.34 0.26 -6.46
N THR A 100 4.59 0.74 -6.41
CA THR A 100 5.33 0.97 -5.16
C THR A 100 4.56 1.93 -4.25
N GLU A 101 4.08 3.05 -4.81
CA GLU A 101 3.28 4.03 -4.08
C GLU A 101 1.96 3.43 -3.58
N ALA A 102 1.23 2.69 -4.43
CA ALA A 102 -0.02 2.06 -4.03
C ALA A 102 0.16 1.09 -2.85
N ILE A 103 1.21 0.25 -2.88
CA ILE A 103 1.53 -0.66 -1.77
C ILE A 103 1.88 0.14 -0.51
N ALA A 104 2.75 1.14 -0.62
CA ALA A 104 3.16 1.98 0.50
C ALA A 104 1.97 2.70 1.16
N LEU A 105 1.04 3.27 0.38
CA LEU A 105 -0.16 3.90 0.95
C LEU A 105 -1.12 2.90 1.60
N GLY A 106 -1.10 1.64 1.16
CA GLY A 106 -2.01 0.59 1.62
C GLY A 106 -1.51 -0.24 2.80
N HIS A 107 -0.20 -0.28 3.06
CA HIS A 107 0.40 -1.24 4.00
C HIS A 107 -0.16 -1.11 5.42
N ASP A 108 -0.43 0.12 5.86
CA ASP A 108 -0.74 0.45 7.26
C ASP A 108 -2.24 0.69 7.55
N LEU A 109 -3.12 0.46 6.58
CA LEU A 109 -4.56 0.75 6.70
C LEU A 109 -5.24 0.03 7.88
N GLY A 110 -4.82 -1.21 8.13
CA GLY A 110 -5.35 -2.11 9.14
C GLY A 110 -4.81 -1.88 10.55
N HIS A 111 -3.88 -0.96 10.73
CA HIS A 111 -3.23 -0.79 12.02
C HIS A 111 -4.22 -0.37 13.10
N THR A 112 -4.09 -0.99 14.28
CA THR A 112 -4.87 -0.67 15.46
C THR A 112 -4.60 0.74 15.99
N PRO A 113 -5.54 1.33 16.75
CA PRO A 113 -5.23 2.43 17.65
C PRO A 113 -4.07 2.05 18.58
N PHE A 114 -3.26 3.04 18.98
CA PHE A 114 -2.10 2.85 19.88
C PHE A 114 -0.97 1.95 19.33
N GLY A 115 -0.91 1.79 18.01
CA GLY A 115 0.22 1.14 17.34
C GLY A 115 0.45 -0.30 17.84
N HIS A 116 1.71 -0.71 17.93
CA HIS A 116 2.08 -2.10 18.25
C HIS A 116 1.50 -2.60 19.59
N THR A 117 1.25 -1.69 20.53
CA THR A 117 0.58 -2.04 21.79
C THR A 117 -0.84 -2.52 21.53
N GLY A 118 -1.62 -1.79 20.71
CA GLY A 118 -2.97 -2.18 20.35
C GLY A 118 -3.00 -3.51 19.59
N GLU A 119 -2.07 -3.70 18.65
CA GLU A 119 -1.92 -4.96 17.91
C GLU A 119 -1.62 -6.14 18.86
N ARG A 120 -0.65 -5.98 19.77
CA ARG A 120 -0.29 -7.02 20.75
C ARG A 120 -1.46 -7.40 21.65
N ILE A 121 -2.27 -6.42 22.10
CA ILE A 121 -3.44 -6.69 22.93
C ILE A 121 -4.53 -7.40 22.13
N LEU A 122 -4.86 -6.93 20.92
CA LEU A 122 -5.84 -7.63 20.08
C LEU A 122 -5.39 -9.05 19.73
N ASN A 123 -4.10 -9.26 19.48
CA ASN A 123 -3.58 -10.58 19.21
C ASN A 123 -3.77 -11.54 20.39
N LYS A 124 -3.62 -11.06 21.64
CA LYS A 124 -3.90 -11.87 22.83
C LYS A 124 -5.38 -12.17 23.02
N LEU A 125 -6.27 -11.21 22.70
CA LEU A 125 -7.71 -11.35 22.90
C LEU A 125 -8.38 -12.22 21.83
N TYR A 126 -7.94 -12.11 20.58
CA TYR A 126 -8.54 -12.79 19.43
C TYR A 126 -7.68 -13.93 18.87
N ASN A 127 -6.48 -14.15 19.42
CA ASN A 127 -5.51 -15.19 19.03
C ASN A 127 -5.21 -15.22 17.52
N GLY A 128 -4.54 -14.19 17.02
CA GLY A 128 -4.09 -14.14 15.62
C GLY A 128 -4.24 -12.80 14.91
N PHE A 129 -4.50 -11.69 15.62
CA PHE A 129 -4.57 -10.38 14.96
C PHE A 129 -3.19 -9.95 14.45
N LYS A 130 -3.11 -9.61 13.16
CA LYS A 130 -1.95 -8.95 12.54
C LYS A 130 -2.40 -7.77 11.69
N HIS A 131 -1.70 -6.64 11.77
CA HIS A 131 -2.10 -5.42 11.09
C HIS A 131 -2.12 -5.57 9.56
N ASN A 132 -1.18 -6.33 8.96
CA ASN A 132 -1.09 -6.56 7.52
C ASN A 132 -2.28 -7.37 6.98
N GLU A 133 -2.69 -8.42 7.71
CA GLU A 133 -3.90 -9.20 7.38
C GLU A 133 -5.15 -8.32 7.52
N GLN A 134 -5.18 -7.46 8.53
CA GLN A 134 -6.25 -6.48 8.71
C GLN A 134 -6.25 -5.41 7.61
N SER A 135 -5.08 -4.96 7.12
CA SER A 135 -4.97 -4.02 5.98
C SER A 135 -5.56 -4.65 4.73
N LEU A 136 -5.25 -5.92 4.48
CA LEU A 136 -5.85 -6.67 3.37
C LEU A 136 -7.37 -6.80 3.54
N ARG A 137 -7.85 -7.13 4.75
CA ARG A 137 -9.29 -7.19 5.05
C ARG A 137 -9.99 -5.84 4.82
N VAL A 138 -9.33 -4.72 5.15
CA VAL A 138 -9.86 -3.37 4.92
C VAL A 138 -10.09 -3.14 3.43
N VAL A 139 -9.09 -3.40 2.59
CA VAL A 139 -9.18 -3.16 1.14
C VAL A 139 -10.03 -4.19 0.40
N ASP A 140 -10.24 -5.39 0.97
CA ASP A 140 -11.05 -6.43 0.35
C ASP A 140 -12.52 -6.39 0.73
N PHE A 141 -12.85 -5.96 1.94
CA PHE A 141 -14.17 -6.16 2.50
C PHE A 141 -14.74 -4.95 3.24
N LEU A 142 -13.95 -4.23 4.05
CA LEU A 142 -14.50 -3.23 4.98
C LEU A 142 -14.73 -1.85 4.36
N GLU A 143 -13.87 -1.43 3.42
CA GLU A 143 -14.17 -0.24 2.62
C GLU A 143 -15.34 -0.52 1.68
N ILE A 144 -16.15 0.50 1.40
CA ILE A 144 -17.29 0.39 0.48
C ILE A 144 -17.04 1.33 -0.70
N ARG A 145 -17.04 0.79 -1.91
CA ARG A 145 -16.89 1.53 -3.17
C ARG A 145 -18.08 1.26 -4.07
N ASN A 146 -18.84 2.29 -4.44
CA ASN A 146 -20.04 2.18 -5.26
C ASN A 146 -21.00 1.09 -4.74
N ASP A 147 -21.29 1.14 -3.44
CA ASP A 147 -22.14 0.20 -2.71
C ASP A 147 -21.69 -1.27 -2.75
N LYS A 148 -20.44 -1.52 -3.15
CA LYS A 148 -19.82 -2.85 -3.14
C LYS A 148 -18.71 -2.92 -2.09
N PRO A 149 -18.57 -4.07 -1.39
CA PRO A 149 -17.49 -4.27 -0.44
C PRO A 149 -16.13 -4.32 -1.16
N GLY A 150 -15.14 -3.71 -0.51
CA GLY A 150 -13.76 -3.64 -0.96
C GLY A 150 -13.46 -2.55 -1.99
N LEU A 151 -12.17 -2.25 -2.11
CA LEU A 151 -11.58 -1.38 -3.12
C LEU A 151 -11.26 -2.12 -4.42
N ASN A 152 -11.39 -3.45 -4.46
CA ASN A 152 -11.14 -4.28 -5.63
C ASN A 152 -9.77 -4.00 -6.28
N LEU A 153 -8.72 -3.94 -5.46
CA LEU A 153 -7.34 -3.67 -5.89
C LEU A 153 -6.78 -4.84 -6.71
N THR A 154 -5.72 -4.60 -7.48
CA THR A 154 -4.98 -5.63 -8.21
C THR A 154 -4.25 -6.56 -7.25
N TYR A 155 -3.94 -7.76 -7.74
CA TYR A 155 -3.21 -8.78 -7.00
C TYR A 155 -1.91 -8.23 -6.40
N GLU A 156 -1.12 -7.49 -7.18
CA GLU A 156 0.22 -7.03 -6.80
C GLU A 156 0.17 -6.08 -5.61
N VAL A 157 -0.79 -5.14 -5.62
CA VAL A 157 -0.99 -4.21 -4.49
C VAL A 157 -1.40 -4.97 -3.23
N ARG A 158 -2.34 -5.91 -3.37
CA ARG A 158 -2.83 -6.72 -2.25
C ARG A 158 -1.75 -7.60 -1.64
N ASP A 159 -0.94 -8.23 -2.49
CA ASP A 159 0.18 -9.07 -2.10
C ASP A 159 1.26 -8.24 -1.39
N GLY A 160 1.62 -7.07 -1.93
CA GLY A 160 2.54 -6.15 -1.26
C GLY A 160 2.04 -5.70 0.11
N ILE A 161 0.75 -5.36 0.23
CA ILE A 161 0.12 -5.01 1.52
C ILE A 161 0.21 -6.17 2.51
N LEU A 162 -0.10 -7.39 2.07
CA LEU A 162 -0.11 -8.56 2.95
C LEU A 162 1.30 -8.96 3.39
N ASN A 163 2.27 -8.94 2.48
CA ASN A 163 3.57 -9.58 2.66
C ASN A 163 4.71 -8.61 2.99
N HIS A 164 4.45 -7.31 3.20
CA HIS A 164 5.48 -6.35 3.61
C HIS A 164 6.15 -6.60 4.98
N PRO A 165 5.54 -7.27 5.99
CA PRO A 165 6.20 -7.46 7.28
C PRO A 165 7.45 -8.34 7.20
N LEU A 166 8.34 -8.19 8.18
CA LEU A 166 9.58 -8.98 8.27
C LEU A 166 9.29 -10.49 8.31
N GLY A 167 10.03 -11.25 7.49
CA GLY A 167 9.89 -12.71 7.39
C GLY A 167 8.82 -13.17 6.38
N CYS A 168 8.11 -12.23 5.75
CA CYS A 168 7.31 -12.47 4.55
C CYS A 168 8.07 -11.99 3.31
N GLU A 169 7.62 -12.42 2.13
CA GLU A 169 8.24 -12.03 0.87
C GLU A 169 7.17 -11.56 -0.12
N PRO A 170 7.06 -10.25 -0.37
CA PRO A 170 6.24 -9.75 -1.46
C PRO A 170 6.69 -10.34 -2.80
N SER A 171 5.73 -10.66 -3.66
CA SER A 171 5.95 -11.28 -4.96
C SER A 171 6.61 -10.36 -5.99
N THR A 172 6.73 -9.06 -5.69
CA THR A 172 7.33 -8.06 -6.58
C THR A 172 8.46 -7.31 -5.87
N LEU A 173 9.45 -6.85 -6.66
CA LEU A 173 10.54 -6.01 -6.14
C LEU A 173 10.00 -4.69 -5.55
N GLU A 174 8.93 -4.15 -6.15
CA GLU A 174 8.24 -2.97 -5.62
C GLU A 174 7.72 -3.20 -4.19
N GLY A 175 7.10 -4.37 -3.93
CA GLY A 175 6.65 -4.73 -2.59
C GLY A 175 7.80 -4.95 -1.61
N GLN A 176 8.89 -5.58 -2.06
CA GLN A 176 10.10 -5.76 -1.24
C GLN A 176 10.75 -4.43 -0.86
N ILE A 177 10.78 -3.46 -1.77
CA ILE A 177 11.26 -2.10 -1.49
C ILE A 177 10.39 -1.42 -0.45
N VAL A 178 9.06 -1.57 -0.49
CA VAL A 178 8.20 -1.02 0.56
C VAL A 178 8.51 -1.65 1.91
N SER A 179 8.71 -2.97 1.98
CA SER A 179 9.13 -3.66 3.21
C SER A 179 10.44 -3.09 3.80
N ILE A 180 11.43 -2.84 2.94
CA ILE A 180 12.70 -2.22 3.36
C ILE A 180 12.49 -0.77 3.80
N SER A 181 11.69 -0.01 3.05
CA SER A 181 11.45 1.42 3.31
C SER A 181 10.67 1.66 4.60
N ASP A 182 9.72 0.78 4.93
CA ASP A 182 8.98 0.81 6.21
C ASP A 182 9.94 0.72 7.40
N ARG A 183 10.95 -0.15 7.31
CA ARG A 183 11.99 -0.29 8.33
C ARG A 183 12.89 0.93 8.42
N ILE A 184 13.23 1.55 7.28
CA ILE A 184 14.07 2.76 7.24
C ILE A 184 13.31 3.93 7.88
N ALA A 185 12.02 4.11 7.55
CA ALA A 185 11.20 5.19 8.10
C ALA A 185 10.92 5.04 9.61
N TYR A 186 11.06 3.81 10.13
CA TYR A 186 10.89 3.51 11.55
C TYR A 186 12.11 3.87 12.43
N ILE A 187 13.30 4.08 11.83
CA ILE A 187 14.53 4.51 12.52
C ILE A 187 14.50 6.02 12.74
#